data_AF-A0A940P876-F1
#
_entry.id   AF-A0A940P876-F1
#
_cell.length_a   1.000
_cell.length_b   1.000
_cell.length_c   1.000
_cell.angle_alpha   90.00
_cell.angle_beta   90.00
_cell.angle_gamma   90.00
#
_symmetry.space_group_name_H-M   'P 1'
#
loop_
_entity.id
_entity.type
_entity.pdbx_description
1 polymer ?
#
loop_
_entity_poly.entity_id
_entity_poly.type
_entity_poly.pdbx_seq_one_letter_code
_entity_poly.pdbx_strand_id
1 'polypeptide(L)'
;MDLKYLKLLAKEYPTIESAASEIINLSAIKSLPKGTEYFFSDIHGEAGAFLHMLRSASGMIKRKIDLVLGKTVSAADREMLAELIYYPKKIMTQLTNSGDLSNEWIRLTIYRLILVCETVSAKYTRSRIRKRVPEDLVYILDELLNVTDDVNKDYYYDEIISAIISTGIAETFIISLCKLIQSVCIDRLHIIGDIFDRGPRADVILDELMKMHDVDIQWGNHDISWMGAAAGNPVLIANVIRIAMRYNNFDVLEDGYGLNLRALAVFAAETYADDD
;
A
#
# COMPACT_ATOMS: atom_id res chain seq x y z
N MET A 1 28.10 -20.28 19.01
CA MET A 1 28.00 -18.94 18.40
C MET A 1 29.40 -18.39 18.19
N ASP A 2 29.66 -17.75 17.06
CA ASP A 2 30.96 -17.15 16.78
C ASP A 2 31.19 -15.93 17.69
N LEU A 3 32.38 -15.81 18.28
CA LEU A 3 32.75 -14.74 19.21
C LEU A 3 32.64 -13.35 18.54
N LYS A 4 32.78 -13.32 17.21
CA LYS A 4 32.59 -12.13 16.38
C LYS A 4 31.14 -11.63 16.39
N TYR A 5 30.15 -12.54 16.35
CA TYR A 5 28.73 -12.16 16.43
C TYR A 5 28.35 -11.65 17.83
N LEU A 6 28.86 -12.29 18.88
CA LEU A 6 28.61 -11.85 20.26
C LEU A 6 29.18 -10.44 20.53
N LYS A 7 30.36 -10.13 19.97
CA LYS A 7 30.94 -8.77 20.06
C LYS A 7 30.13 -7.71 19.31
N LEU A 8 29.46 -8.07 18.22
CA LEU A 8 28.56 -7.17 17.50
C LEU A 8 27.27 -6.95 18.28
N LEU A 9 26.63 -8.03 18.74
CA LEU A 9 25.42 -7.96 19.56
C LEU A 9 25.62 -7.18 20.85
N ALA A 10 26.78 -7.30 21.50
CA ALA A 10 27.11 -6.53 22.71
C ALA A 10 27.17 -5.01 22.47
N LYS A 11 27.26 -4.53 21.22
CA LYS A 11 27.15 -3.09 20.90
C LYS A 11 25.71 -2.60 20.93
N GLU A 12 24.77 -3.43 20.46
CA GLU A 12 23.34 -3.10 20.43
C GLU A 12 22.64 -3.44 21.76
N TYR A 13 23.08 -4.51 22.42
CA TYR A 13 22.52 -5.03 23.67
C TYR A 13 23.64 -5.16 24.73
N PRO A 14 24.09 -4.04 25.33
CA PRO A 14 25.26 -4.02 26.20
C PRO A 14 25.04 -4.67 27.57
N THR A 15 23.78 -4.86 28.00
CA THR A 15 23.44 -5.46 29.29
C THR A 15 22.59 -6.72 29.14
N ILE A 16 22.60 -7.58 30.16
CA ILE A 16 21.77 -8.79 30.21
C ILE A 16 20.30 -8.42 30.08
N GLU A 17 19.86 -7.34 30.72
CA GLU A 17 18.49 -6.85 30.68
C GLU A 17 18.09 -6.39 29.27
N SER A 18 18.97 -5.67 28.56
CA SER A 18 18.70 -5.23 27.18
C SER A 18 18.55 -6.42 26.21
N ALA A 19 19.42 -7.41 26.32
CA ALA A 19 19.35 -8.62 25.51
C ALA A 19 18.12 -9.47 25.88
N ALA A 20 17.83 -9.64 27.17
CA ALA A 20 16.66 -10.36 27.65
C ALA A 20 15.35 -9.67 27.21
N SER A 21 15.28 -8.35 27.29
CA SER A 21 14.13 -7.57 26.83
C SER A 21 13.88 -7.77 25.34
N GLU A 22 14.93 -7.75 24.51
CA GLU A 22 14.77 -7.99 23.07
C GLU A 22 14.38 -9.44 22.77
N ILE A 23 14.95 -10.42 23.48
CA ILE A 23 14.54 -11.82 23.36
C ILE A 23 13.04 -11.97 23.68
N ILE A 24 12.57 -11.38 24.78
CA ILE A 24 11.16 -11.39 25.16
C ILE A 24 10.29 -10.74 24.08
N ASN A 25 10.70 -9.58 23.56
CA ASN A 25 10.00 -8.87 22.49
C ASN A 25 9.89 -9.72 21.20
N LEU A 26 11.00 -10.29 20.73
CA LEU A 26 11.02 -11.15 19.54
C LEU A 26 10.23 -12.44 19.75
N SER A 27 10.30 -13.04 20.95
CA SER A 27 9.48 -14.20 21.32
C SER A 27 7.99 -13.88 21.29
N ALA A 28 7.59 -12.71 21.79
CA ALA A 28 6.20 -12.25 21.73
C ALA A 28 5.76 -12.02 20.28
N ILE A 29 6.58 -11.35 19.45
CA ILE A 29 6.28 -11.15 18.02
C ILE A 29 6.14 -12.50 17.29
N LYS A 30 7.02 -13.47 17.56
CA LYS A 30 6.97 -14.81 16.96
C LYS A 30 5.71 -15.59 17.35
N SER A 31 5.10 -15.27 18.49
CA SER A 31 3.85 -15.89 18.94
C SER A 31 2.61 -15.37 18.20
N LEU A 32 2.72 -14.24 17.50
CA LEU A 32 1.62 -13.69 16.71
C LEU A 32 1.39 -14.52 15.43
N PRO A 33 0.15 -14.52 14.90
CA PRO A 33 -0.13 -15.12 13.61
C PRO A 33 0.76 -14.53 12.52
N LYS A 34 1.16 -15.36 11.55
CA LYS A 34 1.93 -14.89 10.39
C LYS A 34 1.17 -13.77 9.67
N GLY A 35 1.90 -12.72 9.30
CA GLY A 35 1.39 -11.63 8.47
C GLY A 35 0.90 -12.12 7.11
N THR A 36 0.12 -11.28 6.42
CA THR A 36 -0.29 -11.60 5.05
C THR A 36 0.87 -11.32 4.11
N GLU A 37 1.40 -12.36 3.48
CA GLU A 37 2.34 -12.22 2.35
C GLU A 37 1.56 -12.20 1.06
N TYR A 38 1.95 -11.32 0.14
CA TYR A 38 1.30 -11.22 -1.16
C TYR A 38 2.32 -11.29 -2.28
N PHE A 39 2.07 -12.15 -3.26
CA PHE A 39 2.94 -12.42 -4.39
C PHE A 39 2.29 -11.90 -5.66
N PHE A 40 3.01 -11.06 -6.39
CA PHE A 40 2.65 -10.63 -7.73
C PHE A 40 3.64 -11.18 -8.74
N SER A 41 3.14 -11.83 -9.77
CA SER A 41 3.85 -12.04 -11.03
C SER A 41 3.14 -11.26 -12.13
N ASP A 42 3.82 -11.10 -13.26
CA ASP A 42 3.18 -10.63 -14.50
C ASP A 42 2.53 -9.24 -14.39
N ILE A 43 3.19 -8.31 -13.69
CA ILE A 43 2.69 -6.93 -13.57
C ILE A 43 2.74 -6.25 -14.93
N HIS A 44 3.82 -6.46 -15.69
CA HIS A 44 3.97 -6.02 -17.07
C HIS A 44 3.58 -4.55 -17.25
N GLY A 45 4.01 -3.62 -16.39
CA GLY A 45 3.71 -2.19 -16.49
C GLY A 45 2.22 -1.77 -16.35
N GLU A 46 1.32 -2.69 -16.01
CA GLU A 46 -0.12 -2.45 -15.84
C GLU A 46 -0.45 -1.80 -14.49
N ALA A 47 -0.11 -0.51 -14.35
CA ALA A 47 -0.22 0.22 -13.09
C ALA A 47 -1.63 0.25 -12.52
N GLY A 48 -2.67 0.37 -13.36
CA GLY A 48 -4.06 0.45 -12.90
C GLY A 48 -4.52 -0.83 -12.20
N ALA A 49 -4.26 -1.98 -12.82
CA ALA A 49 -4.58 -3.29 -12.25
C ALA A 49 -3.78 -3.55 -10.97
N PHE A 50 -2.48 -3.27 -11.00
CA PHE A 50 -1.59 -3.40 -9.84
C PHE A 50 -2.07 -2.58 -8.65
N LEU A 51 -2.35 -1.29 -8.87
CA LEU A 51 -2.86 -0.38 -7.84
C LEU A 51 -4.19 -0.87 -7.26
N HIS A 52 -5.10 -1.37 -8.10
CA HIS A 52 -6.36 -1.91 -7.62
C HIS A 52 -6.17 -3.17 -6.76
N MET A 53 -5.29 -4.08 -7.17
CA MET A 53 -4.96 -5.30 -6.41
C MET A 53 -4.30 -4.97 -5.07
N LEU A 54 -3.41 -3.98 -5.01
CA LEU A 54 -2.84 -3.47 -3.77
C LEU A 54 -3.91 -2.87 -2.87
N ARG A 55 -4.72 -1.94 -3.39
CA ARG A 55 -5.76 -1.23 -2.63
C ARG A 55 -6.85 -2.15 -2.11
N SER A 56 -7.13 -3.25 -2.80
CA SER A 56 -8.07 -4.29 -2.36
C SER A 56 -7.44 -5.40 -1.52
N ALA A 57 -6.10 -5.41 -1.40
CA ALA A 57 -5.32 -6.52 -0.87
C ALA A 57 -5.78 -7.86 -1.46
N SER A 58 -5.94 -7.92 -2.79
CA SER A 58 -6.48 -9.08 -3.52
C SER A 58 -7.88 -9.53 -3.07
N GLY A 59 -8.72 -8.59 -2.63
CA GLY A 59 -10.04 -8.90 -2.07
C GLY A 59 -10.02 -9.35 -0.61
N MET A 60 -8.86 -9.38 0.06
CA MET A 60 -8.79 -9.67 1.50
C MET A 60 -9.57 -8.65 2.33
N ILE A 61 -9.57 -7.39 1.91
CA ILE A 61 -10.34 -6.32 2.58
C ILE A 61 -11.84 -6.63 2.53
N LYS A 62 -12.40 -6.96 1.36
CA LYS A 62 -13.82 -7.36 1.23
C LYS A 62 -14.15 -8.55 2.11
N ARG A 63 -13.29 -9.59 2.14
CA ARG A 63 -13.46 -10.74 3.04
C ARG A 63 -13.50 -10.35 4.52
N LYS A 64 -12.67 -9.39 4.94
CA LYS A 64 -12.62 -8.90 6.32
C LYS A 64 -13.85 -8.05 6.67
N ILE A 65 -14.31 -7.20 5.75
CA ILE A 65 -15.58 -6.48 5.87
C ILE A 65 -16.74 -7.48 6.02
N ASP A 66 -16.78 -8.51 5.19
CA ASP A 66 -17.83 -9.52 5.23
C ASP A 66 -17.83 -10.31 6.54
N LEU A 67 -16.65 -10.65 7.06
CA LEU A 67 -16.48 -11.34 8.34
C LEU A 67 -17.03 -10.52 9.52
N VAL A 68 -16.76 -9.22 9.53
CA VAL A 68 -17.09 -8.32 10.65
C VAL A 68 -18.54 -7.84 10.58
N LEU A 69 -18.99 -7.45 9.39
CA LEU A 69 -20.25 -6.72 9.20
C LEU A 69 -21.34 -7.55 8.50
N GLY A 70 -21.06 -8.77 8.06
CA GLY A 70 -21.97 -9.55 7.21
C GLY A 70 -23.31 -9.94 7.86
N LYS A 71 -23.42 -9.88 9.18
CA LYS A 71 -24.68 -10.15 9.91
C LYS A 71 -25.53 -8.91 10.18
N THR A 72 -24.93 -7.73 10.17
CA THR A 72 -25.53 -6.48 10.65
C THR A 72 -25.68 -5.43 9.55
N VAL A 73 -24.95 -5.58 8.45
CA VAL A 73 -24.88 -4.60 7.36
C VAL A 73 -25.23 -5.25 6.03
N SER A 74 -25.98 -4.52 5.19
CA SER A 74 -26.40 -5.00 3.88
C SER A 74 -25.21 -5.32 2.97
N ALA A 75 -25.41 -6.16 1.94
CA ALA A 75 -24.35 -6.42 0.96
C ALA A 75 -23.93 -5.16 0.20
N ALA A 76 -24.89 -4.30 -0.16
CA ALA A 76 -24.64 -3.04 -0.85
C ALA A 76 -23.78 -2.08 0.00
N ASP A 77 -24.11 -1.93 1.29
CA ASP A 77 -23.34 -1.11 2.22
C ASP A 77 -21.91 -1.61 2.41
N ARG A 78 -21.72 -2.94 2.47
CA ARG A 78 -20.39 -3.54 2.57
C ARG A 78 -19.57 -3.33 1.30
N GLU A 79 -20.22 -3.33 0.14
CA GLU A 79 -19.57 -3.03 -1.14
C GLU A 79 -19.16 -1.55 -1.23
N MET A 80 -20.03 -0.63 -0.82
CA MET A 80 -19.69 0.79 -0.70
C MET A 80 -18.54 1.05 0.28
N LEU A 81 -18.53 0.35 1.42
CA LEU A 81 -17.42 0.45 2.38
C LEU A 81 -16.11 -0.08 1.78
N ALA A 82 -16.16 -1.18 1.03
CA ALA A 82 -14.98 -1.71 0.33
C ALA A 82 -14.47 -0.71 -0.71
N GLU A 83 -15.34 -0.13 -1.52
CA GLU A 83 -14.97 0.87 -2.53
C GLU A 83 -14.38 2.14 -1.89
N LEU A 84 -14.95 2.60 -0.77
CA LEU A 84 -14.38 3.68 0.04
C LEU A 84 -12.99 3.34 0.53
N ILE A 85 -12.77 2.13 1.06
CA ILE A 85 -11.43 1.71 1.49
C ILE A 85 -10.48 1.66 0.30
N TYR A 86 -10.92 1.22 -0.89
CA TYR A 86 -10.05 1.12 -2.06
C TYR A 86 -9.65 2.50 -2.61
N TYR A 87 -10.59 3.43 -2.69
CA TYR A 87 -10.39 4.73 -3.33
C TYR A 87 -10.86 5.90 -2.45
N PRO A 88 -10.31 6.06 -1.24
CA PRO A 88 -10.89 6.95 -0.24
C PRO A 88 -10.99 8.40 -0.70
N LYS A 89 -9.92 8.95 -1.29
CA LYS A 89 -9.94 10.33 -1.81
C LYS A 89 -11.01 10.54 -2.89
N LYS A 90 -11.16 9.59 -3.81
CA LYS A 90 -12.11 9.68 -4.92
C LYS A 90 -13.54 9.66 -4.40
N ILE A 91 -13.85 8.69 -3.54
CA ILE A 91 -15.19 8.52 -2.97
C ILE A 91 -15.54 9.70 -2.06
N MET A 92 -14.62 10.17 -1.20
CA MET A 92 -14.85 11.35 -0.36
C MET A 92 -15.11 12.61 -1.18
N THR A 93 -14.37 12.83 -2.27
CA THR A 93 -14.62 13.97 -3.18
C THR A 93 -16.00 13.88 -3.82
N GLN A 94 -16.40 12.68 -4.25
CA GLN A 94 -17.72 12.45 -4.85
C GLN A 94 -18.86 12.74 -3.86
N LEU A 95 -18.77 12.23 -2.63
CA LEU A 95 -19.76 12.45 -1.58
C LEU A 95 -19.83 13.92 -1.13
N THR A 96 -18.69 14.61 -1.14
CA THR A 96 -18.63 16.05 -0.83
C THR A 96 -19.35 16.86 -1.90
N ASN A 97 -19.14 16.52 -3.17
CA ASN A 97 -19.78 17.21 -4.29
C ASN A 97 -21.28 16.91 -4.40
N SER A 98 -21.73 15.72 -3.99
CA SER A 98 -23.16 15.36 -3.98
C SER A 98 -23.91 15.87 -2.75
N GLY A 99 -23.21 16.27 -1.68
CA GLY A 99 -23.81 16.72 -0.43
C GLY A 99 -24.28 15.58 0.48
N ASP A 100 -23.85 14.34 0.22
CA ASP A 100 -24.29 13.13 0.95
C ASP A 100 -23.48 12.88 2.26
N LEU A 101 -22.61 13.81 2.64
CA LEU A 101 -21.78 13.74 3.86
C LEU A 101 -22.54 14.24 5.10
N SER A 102 -23.57 13.50 5.51
CA SER A 102 -24.24 13.77 6.78
C SER A 102 -23.36 13.36 7.98
N ASN A 103 -23.51 14.05 9.12
CA ASN A 103 -22.81 13.67 10.35
C ASN A 103 -23.11 12.22 10.78
N GLU A 104 -24.32 11.73 10.51
CA GLU A 104 -24.71 10.35 10.77
C GLU A 104 -23.97 9.36 9.86
N TRP A 105 -23.86 9.68 8.56
CA TRP A 105 -23.08 8.88 7.62
C TRP A 105 -21.61 8.81 8.03
N ILE A 106 -21.01 9.95 8.40
CA ILE A 106 -19.63 10.04 8.86
C ILE A 106 -19.44 9.16 10.10
N ARG A 107 -20.33 9.29 11.08
CA ARG A 107 -20.27 8.53 12.34
C ARG A 107 -20.32 7.03 12.08
N LEU A 108 -21.31 6.59 11.29
CA LEU A 108 -21.49 5.17 10.93
C LEU A 108 -20.30 4.63 10.14
N THR A 109 -19.76 5.43 9.23
CA THR A 109 -18.61 5.05 8.40
C THR A 109 -17.35 4.90 9.24
N ILE A 110 -17.04 5.86 10.11
CA ILE A 110 -15.89 5.77 11.01
C ILE A 110 -16.01 4.54 11.92
N TYR A 111 -17.18 4.30 12.51
CA TYR A 111 -17.42 3.13 13.35
C TYR A 111 -17.17 1.81 12.60
N ARG A 112 -17.74 1.66 11.39
CA ARG A 112 -17.54 0.48 10.54
C ARG A 112 -16.06 0.29 10.17
N LEU A 113 -15.34 1.37 9.86
CA LEU A 113 -13.92 1.33 9.54
C LEU A 113 -13.07 0.92 10.76
N ILE A 114 -13.39 1.39 11.97
CA ILE A 114 -12.70 0.98 13.21
C ILE A 114 -12.83 -0.52 13.42
N LEU A 115 -14.04 -1.09 13.35
CA LEU A 115 -14.27 -2.53 13.53
C LEU A 115 -13.48 -3.39 12.52
N VAL A 116 -13.42 -2.94 11.25
CA VAL A 116 -12.61 -3.60 10.22
C VAL A 116 -11.13 -3.47 10.55
N CYS A 117 -10.67 -2.29 10.98
CA CYS A 117 -9.29 -2.00 11.33
C CYS A 117 -8.79 -2.85 12.51
N GLU A 118 -9.58 -2.97 13.59
CA GLU A 118 -9.30 -3.85 14.73
C GLU A 118 -9.08 -5.31 14.26
N THR A 119 -9.96 -5.79 13.37
CA THR A 119 -9.92 -7.17 12.88
C THR A 119 -8.71 -7.46 11.98
N VAL A 120 -8.25 -6.49 11.20
CA VAL A 120 -7.04 -6.65 10.36
C VAL A 120 -5.76 -6.45 11.15
N SER A 121 -5.81 -5.62 12.20
CA SER A 121 -4.66 -5.24 13.02
C SER A 121 -4.34 -6.21 14.15
N ALA A 122 -5.30 -7.05 14.58
CA ALA A 122 -5.15 -8.02 15.68
C ALA A 122 -3.95 -8.99 15.57
N LYS A 123 -3.36 -9.17 14.38
CA LYS A 123 -2.18 -10.01 14.14
C LYS A 123 -0.85 -9.27 14.28
N TYR A 124 -0.86 -7.99 14.65
CA TYR A 124 0.34 -7.16 14.76
C TYR A 124 0.47 -6.52 16.14
N THR A 125 1.70 -6.18 16.51
CA THR A 125 1.96 -5.43 17.74
C THR A 125 1.51 -3.97 17.60
N ARG A 126 1.17 -3.34 18.73
CA ARG A 126 0.84 -1.91 18.79
C ARG A 126 1.93 -1.03 18.18
N SER A 127 3.19 -1.31 18.49
CA SER A 127 4.33 -0.58 17.93
C SER A 127 4.38 -0.65 16.39
N ARG A 128 4.04 -1.80 15.81
CA ARG A 128 4.00 -1.97 14.35
C ARG A 128 2.86 -1.18 13.71
N ILE A 129 1.68 -1.16 14.34
CA ILE A 129 0.54 -0.37 13.86
C ILE A 129 0.85 1.12 13.93
N ARG A 130 1.36 1.63 15.07
CA ARG A 130 1.70 3.05 15.25
C ARG A 130 2.66 3.57 14.17
N LYS A 131 3.66 2.76 13.76
CA LYS A 131 4.60 3.12 12.68
C LYS A 131 3.94 3.25 11.29
N ARG A 132 2.74 2.71 11.09
CA ARG A 132 2.00 2.76 9.82
C ARG A 132 0.95 3.89 9.77
N VAL A 133 0.75 4.61 10.88
CA VAL A 133 -0.24 5.67 11.02
C VAL A 133 0.43 7.04 10.84
N PRO A 134 -0.19 8.02 10.15
CA PRO A 134 0.32 9.39 10.11
C PRO A 134 0.45 9.99 11.50
N GLU A 135 1.57 10.66 11.81
CA GLU A 135 1.91 11.15 13.16
C GLU A 135 0.76 11.92 13.83
N ASP A 136 0.08 12.79 13.08
CA ASP A 136 -1.03 13.63 13.55
C ASP A 136 -2.25 12.83 14.02
N LEU A 137 -2.40 11.58 13.57
CA LEU A 137 -3.55 10.72 13.85
C LEU A 137 -3.21 9.48 14.69
N VAL A 138 -1.92 9.27 15.01
CA VAL A 138 -1.46 8.12 15.80
C VAL A 138 -2.22 8.05 17.11
N TYR A 139 -2.35 9.17 17.82
CA TYR A 139 -3.00 9.18 19.14
C TYR A 139 -4.48 8.77 19.06
N ILE A 140 -5.25 9.37 18.15
CA ILE A 140 -6.68 9.10 18.01
C ILE A 140 -6.91 7.63 17.59
N LEU A 141 -6.12 7.14 16.63
CA LEU A 141 -6.25 5.78 16.14
C LEU A 141 -5.80 4.75 17.19
N ASP A 142 -4.74 5.04 17.93
CA ASP A 142 -4.28 4.15 19.00
C ASP A 142 -5.28 4.09 20.16
N GLU A 143 -5.91 5.22 20.53
CA GLU A 143 -6.99 5.23 21.52
C GLU A 143 -8.20 4.40 21.06
N LEU A 144 -8.64 4.59 19.81
CA LEU A 144 -9.79 3.86 19.27
C LEU A 144 -9.53 2.36 19.11
N LEU A 145 -8.30 1.95 18.78
CA LEU A 145 -7.98 0.54 18.54
C LEU A 145 -7.65 -0.26 19.81
N ASN A 146 -7.44 0.41 20.95
CA ASN A 146 -6.95 -0.23 22.18
C ASN A 146 -7.90 -0.08 23.38
N VAL A 147 -9.18 0.20 23.15
CA VAL A 147 -10.15 0.32 24.24
C VAL A 147 -10.33 -1.02 24.95
N THR A 148 -10.12 -1.00 26.26
CA THR A 148 -10.25 -2.17 27.14
C THR A 148 -11.71 -2.53 27.38
N ASP A 149 -11.97 -3.80 27.69
CA ASP A 149 -13.34 -4.34 27.82
C ASP A 149 -14.09 -3.83 29.07
N ASP A 150 -13.40 -3.20 30.02
CA ASP A 150 -13.96 -2.56 31.22
C ASP A 150 -14.53 -1.17 30.96
N VAL A 151 -14.33 -0.61 29.76
CA VAL A 151 -14.91 0.67 29.33
C VAL A 151 -16.15 0.41 28.47
N ASN A 152 -17.16 1.28 28.60
CA ASN A 152 -18.27 1.29 27.65
C ASN A 152 -17.76 1.76 26.27
N LYS A 153 -17.35 0.80 25.43
CA LYS A 153 -16.74 1.06 24.12
C LYS A 153 -17.63 1.90 23.22
N ASP A 154 -18.93 1.64 23.23
CA ASP A 154 -19.89 2.37 22.39
C ASP A 154 -19.89 3.84 22.77
N TYR A 155 -20.01 4.16 24.07
CA TYR A 155 -19.96 5.55 24.55
C TYR A 155 -18.61 6.22 24.26
N TYR A 156 -17.50 5.50 24.45
CA TYR A 156 -16.17 6.04 24.20
C TYR A 156 -15.92 6.36 22.72
N TYR A 157 -16.30 5.45 21.83
CA TYR A 157 -16.26 5.69 20.38
C TYR A 157 -17.18 6.85 20.00
N ASP A 158 -18.35 6.95 20.61
CA ASP A 158 -19.31 8.03 20.37
C ASP A 158 -18.70 9.42 20.65
N GLU A 159 -18.02 9.59 21.79
CA GLU A 159 -17.37 10.85 22.18
C GLU A 159 -16.22 11.21 21.24
N ILE A 160 -15.32 10.26 20.94
CA ILE A 160 -14.19 10.53 20.03
C ILE A 160 -14.67 10.87 18.62
N ILE A 161 -15.66 10.12 18.10
CA ILE A 161 -16.21 10.38 16.77
C ILE A 161 -16.91 11.74 16.74
N SER A 162 -17.61 12.12 17.82
CA SER A 162 -18.21 13.46 17.93
C SER A 162 -17.14 14.56 17.94
N ALA A 163 -16.01 14.35 18.61
CA ALA A 163 -14.89 15.27 18.58
C ALA A 163 -14.28 15.40 17.17
N ILE A 164 -14.11 14.30 16.45
CA ILE A 164 -13.63 14.29 15.06
C ILE A 164 -14.56 15.08 14.12
N ILE A 165 -15.88 14.91 14.29
CA ILE A 165 -16.87 15.64 13.49
C ILE A 165 -16.85 17.13 13.82
N SER A 166 -16.89 17.50 15.11
CA SER A 166 -16.94 18.90 15.55
C SER A 166 -15.68 19.71 15.25
N THR A 167 -14.52 19.05 15.18
CA THR A 167 -13.24 19.67 14.79
C THR A 167 -13.09 19.83 13.27
N GLY A 168 -13.97 19.22 12.46
CA GLY A 168 -13.97 19.34 11.01
C GLY A 168 -12.92 18.48 10.29
N ILE A 169 -12.26 17.55 10.98
CA ILE A 169 -11.19 16.70 10.39
C ILE A 169 -11.68 15.34 9.87
N ALA A 170 -12.99 15.10 9.90
CA ALA A 170 -13.59 13.79 9.61
C ALA A 170 -13.18 13.18 8.26
N GLU A 171 -13.11 13.97 7.19
CA GLU A 171 -12.69 13.48 5.87
C GLU A 171 -11.23 12.99 5.89
N THR A 172 -10.33 13.80 6.45
CA THR A 172 -8.91 13.45 6.57
C THR A 172 -8.73 12.20 7.44
N PHE A 173 -9.54 12.08 8.50
CA PHE A 173 -9.55 10.92 9.36
C PHE A 173 -10.00 9.65 8.63
N ILE A 174 -11.12 9.69 7.91
CA ILE A 174 -11.64 8.56 7.11
C ILE A 174 -10.61 8.10 6.08
N ILE A 175 -10.00 9.05 5.34
CA ILE A 175 -8.97 8.72 4.34
C ILE A 175 -7.78 8.03 4.99
N SER A 176 -7.34 8.51 6.15
CA SER A 176 -6.19 7.96 6.86
C SER A 176 -6.48 6.57 7.42
N LEU A 177 -7.68 6.35 7.96
CA LEU A 177 -8.12 5.04 8.44
C LEU A 177 -8.24 4.02 7.29
N CYS A 178 -8.74 4.42 6.13
CA CYS A 178 -8.75 3.57 4.93
C CYS A 178 -7.34 3.17 4.51
N LYS A 179 -6.41 4.13 4.44
CA LYS A 179 -4.99 3.88 4.13
C LYS A 179 -4.32 2.96 5.16
N LEU A 180 -4.65 3.13 6.44
CA LEU A 180 -4.18 2.24 7.49
C LEU A 180 -4.67 0.81 7.25
N ILE A 181 -5.96 0.61 6.96
CA ILE A 181 -6.51 -0.71 6.64
C ILE A 181 -5.77 -1.33 5.44
N GLN A 182 -5.54 -0.57 4.37
CA GLN A 182 -4.77 -1.04 3.20
C GLN A 182 -3.36 -1.49 3.60
N SER A 183 -2.64 -0.65 4.35
CA SER A 183 -1.25 -0.89 4.78
C SER A 183 -1.13 -2.04 5.79
N VAL A 184 -2.15 -2.28 6.60
CA VAL A 184 -2.18 -3.35 7.61
C VAL A 184 -2.60 -4.69 6.97
N CYS A 185 -3.41 -4.66 5.91
CA CYS A 185 -3.84 -5.86 5.21
C CYS A 185 -2.70 -6.61 4.53
N ILE A 186 -1.74 -5.90 3.93
CA ILE A 186 -0.56 -6.47 3.28
C ILE A 186 0.63 -6.31 4.23
N ASP A 187 1.21 -7.43 4.69
CA ASP A 187 2.36 -7.39 5.59
C ASP A 187 3.69 -7.36 4.86
N ARG A 188 3.80 -8.16 3.79
CA ARG A 188 4.97 -8.21 2.95
C ARG A 188 4.55 -8.43 1.51
N LEU A 189 5.18 -7.70 0.61
CA LEU A 189 4.93 -7.76 -0.81
C LEU A 189 6.12 -8.39 -1.52
N HIS A 190 5.86 -9.40 -2.33
CA HIS A 190 6.83 -10.12 -3.13
C HIS A 190 6.51 -9.86 -4.60
N ILE A 191 7.41 -9.19 -5.31
CA ILE A 191 7.29 -8.96 -6.75
C ILE A 191 8.18 -9.96 -7.47
N ILE A 192 7.59 -10.73 -8.37
CA ILE A 192 8.25 -11.77 -9.15
C ILE A 192 8.34 -11.29 -10.60
N GLY A 193 9.39 -10.52 -10.87
CA GLY A 193 9.84 -10.13 -12.19
C GLY A 193 8.91 -9.22 -12.98
N ASP A 194 9.46 -8.80 -14.13
CA ASP A 194 8.78 -8.17 -15.26
C ASP A 194 7.86 -7.01 -14.87
N ILE A 195 8.40 -6.10 -14.04
CA ILE A 195 7.77 -4.80 -13.78
C ILE A 195 7.79 -3.99 -15.07
N PHE A 196 8.92 -3.99 -15.77
CA PHE A 196 9.14 -3.25 -17.02
C PHE A 196 9.05 -4.14 -18.27
N ASP A 197 7.87 -4.65 -18.60
CA ASP A 197 7.66 -5.36 -19.87
C ASP A 197 6.76 -4.58 -20.84
N ARG A 198 5.46 -4.93 -20.90
CA ARG A 198 4.55 -4.49 -21.98
C ARG A 198 3.54 -3.42 -21.60
N GLY A 199 3.56 -2.92 -20.38
CA GLY A 199 2.57 -1.95 -19.94
C GLY A 199 3.11 -0.53 -20.01
N PRO A 200 2.19 0.45 -20.04
CA PRO A 200 2.55 1.83 -20.31
C PRO A 200 3.20 2.53 -19.10
N ARG A 201 2.93 2.08 -17.86
CA ARG A 201 3.20 2.88 -16.65
C ARG A 201 3.97 2.12 -15.55
N ALA A 202 5.06 1.46 -15.94
CA ALA A 202 5.96 0.81 -14.99
C ALA A 202 6.61 1.80 -13.98
N ASP A 203 6.76 3.08 -14.36
CA ASP A 203 7.17 4.19 -13.50
C ASP A 203 6.23 4.35 -12.29
N VAL A 204 4.92 4.32 -12.52
CA VAL A 204 3.90 4.45 -11.46
C VAL A 204 3.94 3.27 -10.50
N ILE A 205 4.21 2.06 -11.01
CA ILE A 205 4.36 0.87 -10.16
C ILE A 205 5.56 1.04 -9.24
N LEU A 206 6.72 1.47 -9.76
CA LEU A 206 7.90 1.72 -8.93
C LEU A 206 7.64 2.79 -7.86
N ASP A 207 7.02 3.91 -8.23
CA ASP A 207 6.69 4.99 -7.30
C ASP A 207 5.82 4.50 -6.13
N GLU A 208 4.89 3.60 -6.40
CA GLU A 208 4.02 3.01 -5.38
C GLU A 208 4.76 1.98 -4.53
N LEU A 209 5.61 1.14 -5.13
CA LEU A 209 6.47 0.21 -4.40
C LEU A 209 7.43 0.94 -3.45
N MET A 210 7.96 2.10 -3.85
CA MET A 210 8.85 2.93 -3.00
C MET A 210 8.16 3.50 -1.76
N LYS A 211 6.83 3.64 -1.78
CA LYS A 211 6.04 4.10 -0.63
C LYS A 211 5.68 2.96 0.33
N MET A 212 5.87 1.71 -0.10
CA MET A 212 5.57 0.53 0.72
C MET A 212 6.73 0.20 1.65
N HIS A 213 6.40 -0.45 2.76
CA HIS A 213 7.32 -0.63 3.89
C HIS A 213 8.14 -1.93 3.82
N ASP A 214 7.53 -3.02 3.36
CA ASP A 214 8.14 -4.36 3.32
C ASP A 214 7.93 -4.98 1.92
N VAL A 215 8.84 -4.66 0.99
CA VAL A 215 8.83 -5.15 -0.39
C VAL A 215 10.14 -5.89 -0.70
N ASP A 216 10.03 -7.05 -1.33
CA ASP A 216 11.15 -7.66 -2.05
C ASP A 216 10.79 -7.93 -3.51
N ILE A 217 11.83 -7.86 -4.35
CA ILE A 217 11.71 -7.95 -5.80
C ILE A 217 12.70 -9.00 -6.28
N GLN A 218 12.20 -10.02 -6.94
CA GLN A 218 12.98 -10.89 -7.80
C GLN A 218 12.99 -10.26 -9.19
N TRP A 219 14.14 -9.75 -9.63
CA TRP A 219 14.25 -9.07 -10.91
C TRP A 219 14.12 -10.01 -12.11
N GLY A 220 13.29 -9.61 -13.07
CA GLY A 220 13.15 -10.27 -14.37
C GLY A 220 14.23 -9.83 -15.36
N ASN A 221 14.34 -10.55 -16.48
CA ASN A 221 15.25 -10.20 -17.57
C ASN A 221 14.91 -8.84 -18.19
N HIS A 222 13.63 -8.48 -18.22
CA HIS A 222 13.17 -7.20 -18.70
C HIS A 222 13.61 -6.07 -17.76
N ASP A 223 13.47 -6.25 -16.45
CA ASP A 223 13.93 -5.28 -15.45
C ASP A 223 15.45 -5.06 -15.53
N ILE A 224 16.23 -6.13 -15.69
CA ILE A 224 17.70 -6.03 -15.85
C ILE A 224 18.07 -5.25 -17.13
N SER A 225 17.30 -5.41 -18.21
CA SER A 225 17.52 -4.63 -19.44
C SER A 225 17.32 -3.14 -19.19
N TRP A 226 16.27 -2.77 -18.45
CA TRP A 226 16.02 -1.39 -18.04
C TRP A 226 17.07 -0.84 -17.08
N MET A 227 17.53 -1.63 -16.11
CA MET A 227 18.62 -1.24 -15.22
C MET A 227 19.92 -0.97 -15.98
N GLY A 228 20.26 -1.83 -16.93
CA GLY A 228 21.45 -1.64 -17.74
C GLY A 228 21.34 -0.46 -18.70
N ALA A 229 20.13 -0.18 -19.22
CA ALA A 229 19.87 1.04 -19.97
C ALA A 229 20.06 2.29 -19.10
N ALA A 230 19.51 2.29 -17.87
CA ALA A 230 19.69 3.37 -16.89
C ALA A 230 21.15 3.55 -16.45
N ALA A 231 21.94 2.47 -16.43
CA ALA A 231 23.38 2.52 -16.18
C ALA A 231 24.21 3.02 -17.39
N GLY A 232 23.56 3.36 -18.51
CA GLY A 232 24.21 3.95 -19.68
C GLY A 232 24.72 2.95 -20.72
N ASN A 233 24.29 1.67 -20.67
CA ASN A 233 24.70 0.69 -21.68
C ASN A 233 23.97 0.95 -23.02
N PRO A 234 24.68 1.32 -24.10
CA PRO A 234 24.03 1.70 -25.36
C PRO A 234 23.21 0.58 -26.02
N VAL A 235 23.65 -0.67 -25.88
CA VAL A 235 22.95 -1.84 -26.44
C VAL A 235 21.63 -2.06 -25.72
N LEU A 236 21.63 -1.92 -24.39
CA LEU A 236 20.42 -2.06 -23.59
C LEU A 236 19.48 -0.86 -23.76
N ILE A 237 20.00 0.36 -23.91
CA ILE A 237 19.20 1.55 -24.29
C ILE A 237 18.48 1.30 -25.61
N ALA A 238 19.20 0.88 -26.65
CA ALA A 238 18.60 0.56 -27.94
C ALA A 238 17.56 -0.56 -27.82
N ASN A 239 17.82 -1.58 -26.99
CA ASN A 239 16.89 -2.69 -26.80
C ASN A 239 15.60 -2.26 -26.07
N VAL A 240 15.67 -1.48 -25.00
CA VAL A 240 14.46 -1.04 -24.28
C VAL A 240 13.61 -0.09 -25.13
N ILE A 241 14.24 0.80 -25.91
CA ILE A 241 13.53 1.65 -26.88
C ILE A 241 12.84 0.76 -27.92
N ARG A 242 13.57 -0.18 -28.54
CA ARG A 242 13.01 -1.11 -29.53
C ARG A 242 11.82 -1.92 -28.99
N ILE A 243 11.92 -2.41 -27.76
CA ILE A 243 10.84 -3.17 -27.11
C ILE A 243 9.62 -2.25 -26.88
N ALA A 244 9.83 -1.05 -26.34
CA ALA A 244 8.76 -0.07 -26.14
C ALA A 244 8.04 0.28 -27.45
N MET A 245 8.78 0.54 -28.54
CA MET A 245 8.18 0.79 -29.87
C MET A 245 7.40 -0.44 -30.37
N ARG A 246 7.98 -1.64 -30.26
CA ARG A 246 7.37 -2.89 -30.76
C ARG A 246 6.03 -3.19 -30.10
N TYR A 247 5.89 -2.87 -28.81
CA TYR A 247 4.64 -3.08 -28.06
C TYR A 247 3.76 -1.83 -28.01
N ASN A 248 4.08 -0.78 -28.78
CA ASN A 248 3.32 0.47 -28.83
C ASN A 248 3.21 1.17 -27.46
N ASN A 249 4.23 1.01 -26.62
CA ASN A 249 4.33 1.60 -25.29
C ASN A 249 5.18 2.87 -25.32
N PHE A 250 4.71 3.89 -26.03
CA PHE A 250 5.39 5.18 -26.06
C PHE A 250 5.29 5.90 -24.72
N ASP A 251 4.17 5.73 -24.02
CA ASP A 251 3.85 6.37 -22.74
C ASP A 251 4.95 6.15 -21.69
N VAL A 252 5.56 4.97 -21.63
CA VAL A 252 6.63 4.70 -20.64
C VAL A 252 7.85 5.58 -20.90
N LEU A 253 8.16 5.88 -22.16
CA LEU A 253 9.29 6.71 -22.56
C LEU A 253 8.96 8.19 -22.48
N GLU A 254 7.84 8.61 -23.08
CA GLU A 254 7.46 10.02 -23.19
C GLU A 254 6.88 10.57 -21.87
N ASP A 255 5.81 9.94 -21.36
CA ASP A 255 5.14 10.41 -20.14
C ASP A 255 5.85 9.96 -18.87
N GLY A 256 6.39 8.73 -18.86
CA GLY A 256 7.09 8.17 -17.70
C GLY A 256 8.47 8.78 -17.48
N TYR A 257 9.30 8.81 -18.53
CA TYR A 257 10.70 9.28 -18.44
C TYR A 257 10.98 10.61 -19.14
N GLY A 258 9.99 11.25 -19.79
CA GLY A 258 10.18 12.56 -20.43
C GLY A 258 11.02 12.53 -21.71
N LEU A 259 11.20 11.37 -22.33
CA LEU A 259 12.03 11.20 -23.52
C LEU A 259 11.27 11.66 -24.76
N ASN A 260 11.81 12.65 -25.47
CA ASN A 260 11.20 13.15 -26.69
C ASN A 260 11.51 12.21 -27.88
N LEU A 261 10.49 11.52 -28.40
CA LEU A 261 10.66 10.57 -29.50
C LEU A 261 10.69 11.22 -30.89
N ARG A 262 10.48 12.54 -31.00
CA ARG A 262 10.49 13.24 -32.30
C ARG A 262 11.80 13.06 -33.05
N ALA A 263 12.93 13.11 -32.34
CA ALA A 263 14.23 12.91 -32.97
C ALA A 263 14.36 11.50 -33.57
N LEU A 264 13.83 10.49 -32.87
CA LEU A 264 13.81 9.11 -33.34
C LEU A 264 12.85 8.94 -34.53
N ALA A 265 11.69 9.57 -34.49
CA ALA A 265 10.72 9.55 -35.58
C ALA A 265 11.24 10.23 -36.85
N VAL A 266 11.92 11.38 -36.72
CA VAL A 266 12.58 12.06 -37.84
C VAL A 266 13.68 11.19 -38.43
N PHE A 267 14.55 10.63 -37.59
CA PHE A 267 15.59 9.71 -38.03
C PHE A 267 15.01 8.51 -38.77
N ALA A 268 13.93 7.93 -38.26
CA ALA A 268 13.27 6.80 -38.88
C ALA A 268 12.67 7.17 -40.25
N ALA A 269 11.98 8.31 -40.33
CA ALA A 269 11.40 8.82 -41.57
C ALA A 269 12.45 9.18 -42.62
N GLU A 270 13.63 9.68 -42.23
CA GLU A 270 14.71 10.02 -43.15
C GLU A 270 15.51 8.80 -43.61
N THR A 271 15.70 7.81 -42.73
CA THR A 271 16.57 6.66 -42.99
C THR A 271 15.83 5.48 -43.63
N TYR A 272 14.57 5.27 -43.24
CA TYR A 272 13.75 4.12 -43.63
C TYR A 272 12.53 4.54 -44.45
N ALA A 273 12.60 5.67 -45.16
CA ALA A 273 11.49 6.19 -45.98
C ALA A 273 11.00 5.20 -47.05
N ASP A 274 11.93 4.38 -47.56
CA ASP A 274 11.72 3.44 -48.66
C ASP A 274 11.58 1.98 -48.19
N ASP A 275 11.56 1.74 -46.87
CA ASP A 275 11.28 0.41 -46.30
C ASP A 275 9.76 0.21 -46.19
N ASP A 276 9.28 -0.95 -46.66
CA ASP A 276 7.87 -1.40 -46.57
C ASP A 276 7.44 -1.79 -45.14
#